data_AF-A0A946Y497-F1
#
_entry.id   AF-A0A946Y497-F1
#
_cell.length_a   1.000
_cell.length_b   1.000
_cell.length_c   1.000
_cell.angle_alpha   90.00
_cell.angle_beta   90.00
_cell.angle_gamma   90.00
#
_symmetry.space_group_name_H-M   'P 1'
#
loop_
_entity.id
_entity.type
_entity.pdbx_description
1 polymer ?
#
loop_
_entity_poly.entity_id
_entity_poly.type
_entity_poly.pdbx_seq_one_letter_code
_entity_poly.pdbx_strand_id
1 'polypeptide(L)'
;MQSLIVGLLLAGVSAISLVAFRYQNGYAKLFPYLIVGVSVLFIGAIIWHVAIETMWDRLRDYLVADFLEQATVAKNQLSLSFAWSAIGYLGILAFLWVNLRLPPFLNRMDNEDAH
;
A
#
# COMPACT_ATOMS: atom_id res chain seq x y z
N MET A 1 15.77 -6.17 -10.42
CA MET A 1 14.40 -5.61 -10.49
C MET A 1 13.84 -5.30 -9.09
N GLN A 2 13.91 -6.23 -8.13
CA GLN A 2 13.50 -5.99 -6.74
C GLN A 2 14.21 -4.79 -6.07
N SER A 3 15.52 -4.62 -6.27
CA SER A 3 16.29 -3.50 -5.72
C SER A 3 15.81 -2.11 -6.21
N LEU A 4 15.37 -2.02 -7.47
CA LEU A 4 14.82 -0.78 -8.03
C LEU A 4 13.46 -0.44 -7.42
N ILE A 5 12.61 -1.45 -7.23
CA ILE A 5 11.29 -1.28 -6.59
C ILE A 5 11.47 -0.81 -5.14
N VAL A 6 12.38 -1.43 -4.39
CA VAL A 6 12.69 -1.03 -3.01
C VAL A 6 13.26 0.39 -2.97
N GLY A 7 14.16 0.75 -3.88
CA GLY A 7 14.71 2.10 -3.97
C GLY A 7 13.64 3.18 -4.24
N LEU A 8 12.72 2.90 -5.17
CA LEU A 8 11.57 3.77 -5.46
C LEU A 8 10.63 3.93 -4.25
N LEU A 9 10.35 2.82 -3.56
CA LEU A 9 9.52 2.85 -2.35
C LEU A 9 10.17 3.70 -1.26
N LEU A 10 11.47 3.50 -1.00
CA LEU A 10 12.20 4.28 -0.01
C LEU A 10 12.23 5.77 -0.37
N ALA A 11 12.52 6.11 -1.63
CA ALA A 11 12.52 7.50 -2.09
C ALA A 11 11.14 8.15 -1.92
N GLY A 12 10.07 7.45 -2.25
CA GLY A 12 8.69 7.92 -2.06
C GLY A 12 8.34 8.15 -0.59
N VAL A 13 8.64 7.18 0.27
CA VAL A 13 8.42 7.27 1.73
C VAL A 13 9.19 8.45 2.33
N SER A 14 10.48 8.58 2.00
CA SER A 14 11.31 9.69 2.48
C SER A 14 10.83 11.05 2.00
N ALA A 15 10.41 11.16 0.73
CA ALA A 15 9.87 12.41 0.19
C ALA A 15 8.57 12.83 0.90
N ILE A 16 7.66 11.88 1.14
CA ILE A 16 6.40 12.12 1.86
C ILE A 16 6.70 12.58 3.30
N SER A 17 7.61 11.91 4.00
CA SER A 17 8.02 12.32 5.35
C SER A 17 8.63 13.72 5.37
N LEU A 18 9.53 14.04 4.43
CA LEU A 18 10.13 15.37 4.32
C LEU A 18 9.09 16.48 4.14
N VAL A 19 8.08 16.24 3.31
CA VAL A 19 6.98 17.18 3.09
C VAL A 19 6.14 17.34 4.37
N ALA A 20 5.87 16.25 5.09
CA ALA A 20 5.12 16.28 6.34
C ALA A 20 5.81 17.12 7.43
N PHE A 21 7.14 16.96 7.57
CA PHE A 21 7.93 17.71 8.55
C PHE A 21 8.14 19.18 8.16
N ARG A 22 8.48 19.46 6.89
CA ARG A 22 8.86 20.82 6.46
C ARG A 22 7.68 21.71 6.09
N TYR A 23 6.59 21.13 5.59
CA TYR A 23 5.44 21.86 5.07
C TYR A 23 4.13 21.31 5.62
N GLN A 24 3.99 21.30 6.95
CA GLN A 24 2.86 20.68 7.66
C GLN A 24 1.48 21.12 7.14
N ASN A 25 1.28 22.41 6.89
CA ASN A 25 0.02 22.93 6.34
C ASN A 25 -0.26 22.44 4.90
N GLY A 26 0.79 22.27 4.10
CA GLY A 26 0.70 21.71 2.75
C GLY A 26 0.39 20.22 2.80
N TYR A 27 1.06 19.48 3.69
CA TYR A 27 0.83 18.06 3.91
C TYR A 27 -0.59 17.76 4.39
N ALA A 28 -1.14 18.54 5.31
CA ALA A 28 -2.52 18.38 5.78
C ALA A 28 -3.56 18.51 4.64
N LYS A 29 -3.29 19.38 3.64
CA LYS A 29 -4.12 19.49 2.44
C LYS A 29 -3.91 18.34 1.46
N LEU A 30 -2.70 17.80 1.39
CA LEU A 30 -2.34 16.65 0.54
C LEU A 30 -2.89 15.32 1.08
N PHE A 31 -2.97 15.20 2.40
CA PHE A 31 -3.38 14.01 3.14
C PHE A 31 -4.66 13.32 2.63
N PRO A 32 -5.81 14.01 2.41
CA PRO A 32 -7.00 13.36 1.86
C PRO A 32 -6.75 12.75 0.48
N TYR A 33 -5.96 13.41 -0.38
CA TYR A 33 -5.62 12.88 -1.70
C TYR A 33 -4.71 11.65 -1.61
N LEU A 34 -3.77 11.63 -0.65
CA LEU A 34 -2.94 10.46 -0.40
C LEU A 34 -3.77 9.26 0.08
N ILE A 35 -4.71 9.48 1.02
CA ILE A 35 -5.62 8.42 1.47
C ILE A 35 -6.44 7.89 0.30
N VAL A 36 -7.07 8.77 -0.48
CA VAL A 36 -7.88 8.36 -1.63
C VAL A 36 -7.05 7.57 -2.62
N GLY A 37 -5.84 8.03 -2.95
CA GLY A 37 -4.94 7.30 -3.86
C GLY A 37 -4.60 5.89 -3.36
N VAL A 38 -4.24 5.76 -2.08
CA VAL A 38 -3.91 4.46 -1.47
C VAL A 38 -5.14 3.55 -1.38
N SER A 39 -6.32 4.10 -1.07
CA SER A 39 -7.58 3.35 -1.06
C SER A 39 -7.98 2.86 -2.46
N VAL A 40 -7.81 3.68 -3.50
CA VAL A 40 -8.06 3.27 -4.89
C VAL A 40 -7.14 2.13 -5.32
N LEU A 41 -5.86 2.21 -4.98
CA LEU A 41 -4.90 1.13 -5.25
C LEU A 41 -5.28 -0.17 -4.53
N PHE A 42 -5.72 -0.08 -3.27
CA PHE A 42 -6.17 -1.24 -2.51
C PHE A 42 -7.45 -1.85 -3.08
N ILE A 43 -8.44 -1.04 -3.45
CA ILE A 43 -9.65 -1.51 -4.13
C ILE A 43 -9.28 -2.19 -5.46
N GLY A 44 -8.35 -1.61 -6.23
CA GLY A 44 -7.84 -2.22 -7.45
C GLY A 44 -7.22 -3.60 -7.21
N ALA A 45 -6.43 -3.75 -6.14
CA ALA A 45 -5.86 -5.04 -5.75
C ALA A 45 -6.94 -6.07 -5.35
N ILE A 46 -8.01 -5.64 -4.66
CA ILE A 46 -9.15 -6.50 -4.33
C ILE A 46 -9.86 -6.96 -5.60
N ILE A 47 -10.19 -6.04 -6.51
CA ILE A 47 -10.87 -6.35 -7.76
C ILE A 47 -10.02 -7.33 -8.59
N TRP A 48 -8.70 -7.11 -8.65
CA TRP A 48 -7.76 -8.01 -9.32
C TRP A 48 -7.78 -9.42 -8.72
N HIS A 49 -7.74 -9.51 -7.39
CA HIS A 49 -7.80 -10.80 -6.70
C HIS A 49 -9.11 -11.54 -7.00
N VAL A 50 -10.25 -10.86 -6.89
CA VAL A 50 -11.57 -11.44 -7.21
C VAL A 50 -11.67 -11.85 -8.68
N ALA A 51 -11.12 -11.06 -9.60
CA ALA A 51 -11.10 -11.38 -11.02
C ALA A 51 -10.30 -12.66 -11.31
N ILE A 52 -9.14 -12.84 -10.67
CA ILE A 52 -8.32 -14.06 -10.80
C ILE A 52 -9.07 -15.28 -10.26
N GLU A 53 -9.66 -15.18 -9.06
CA GLU A 53 -10.42 -16.28 -8.46
C GLU A 53 -11.62 -16.66 -9.35
N THR A 54 -12.39 -15.67 -9.82
CA THR A 54 -13.54 -15.90 -10.70
C THR A 54 -13.13 -16.50 -12.04
N MET A 55 -12.03 -16.03 -12.63
CA MET A 55 -11.48 -16.58 -13.87
C MET A 55 -11.02 -18.02 -13.66
N TRP A 56 -10.33 -18.30 -12.54
CA TRP A 56 -9.84 -19.63 -12.20
C TRP A 56 -10.97 -20.64 -12.04
N ASP A 57 -12.02 -20.29 -11.29
CA ASP A 57 -13.18 -21.15 -11.09
C ASP A 57 -13.85 -21.52 -12.43
N ARG A 58 -13.89 -20.58 -13.38
CA ARG A 58 -14.43 -20.83 -14.72
C ARG A 58 -13.50 -21.64 -15.60
N LEU A 59 -12.18 -21.47 -15.49
CA LEU A 59 -11.21 -22.16 -16.35
C LEU A 59 -10.89 -23.58 -15.89
N ARG A 60 -10.94 -23.84 -14.58
CA ARG A 60 -10.54 -25.11 -13.98
C ARG A 60 -11.27 -26.31 -14.57
N ASP A 61 -12.57 -26.17 -14.84
CA ASP A 61 -13.41 -27.26 -15.36
C ASP A 61 -13.09 -27.63 -16.80
N TYR A 62 -12.41 -26.75 -17.55
CA TYR A 62 -12.01 -26.97 -18.94
C TYR A 62 -10.53 -27.37 -19.09
N LEU A 63 -9.77 -27.42 -17.99
CA LEU A 63 -8.37 -27.81 -17.99
C LEU A 63 -8.22 -29.34 -17.92
N VAL A 64 -7.42 -29.90 -18.83
CA VAL A 64 -7.03 -31.31 -18.78
C VAL A 64 -6.17 -31.55 -17.53
N ALA A 65 -6.35 -32.71 -16.88
CA ALA A 65 -5.73 -33.04 -15.60
C ALA A 65 -4.19 -32.80 -15.57
N ASP A 66 -3.50 -33.08 -16.68
CA ASP A 66 -2.05 -32.94 -16.80
C ASP A 66 -1.55 -31.48 -16.75
N PHE A 67 -2.42 -30.50 -17.03
CA PHE A 67 -2.07 -29.06 -16.99
C PHE A 67 -2.56 -28.34 -15.74
N LEU A 68 -3.33 -29.01 -14.88
CA LEU A 68 -3.99 -28.40 -13.74
C LEU A 68 -2.98 -27.89 -12.70
N GLU A 69 -1.89 -28.62 -12.49
CA GLU A 69 -0.81 -28.24 -11.58
C GLU A 69 -0.07 -26.98 -12.08
N GLN A 70 0.33 -26.95 -13.36
CA GLN A 70 1.01 -25.79 -13.96
C GLN A 70 0.12 -24.55 -13.95
N ALA A 71 -1.16 -24.72 -14.26
CA ALA A 71 -2.14 -23.64 -14.23
C ALA A 71 -2.35 -23.10 -12.80
N THR A 72 -2.31 -23.98 -11.79
CA THR A 72 -2.43 -23.59 -10.37
C THR A 72 -1.21 -22.77 -9.92
N VAL A 73 0.00 -23.18 -10.33
CA VAL A 73 1.23 -22.41 -10.05
C VAL A 73 1.18 -21.04 -10.72
N ALA A 74 0.75 -20.97 -11.98
CA ALA A 74 0.59 -19.71 -12.69
C ALA A 74 -0.46 -18.78 -12.03
N LYS A 75 -1.60 -19.33 -11.59
CA LYS A 75 -2.60 -18.59 -10.81
C LYS A 75 -1.98 -18.03 -9.53
N ASN A 76 -1.24 -18.83 -8.78
CA ASN A 76 -0.64 -18.41 -7.51
C ASN A 76 0.44 -17.32 -7.70
N GLN A 77 1.13 -17.29 -8.84
CA GLN A 77 2.08 -16.23 -9.18
C GLN A 77 1.39 -14.91 -9.55
N LEU A 78 0.19 -14.98 -10.14
CA LEU A 78 -0.62 -13.80 -10.50
C LEU A 78 -1.46 -13.27 -9.33
N SER A 79 -1.83 -14.16 -8.40
CA SER A 79 -2.60 -13.85 -7.21
C SER A 79 -1.75 -13.05 -6.23
N LEU A 80 -2.09 -11.77 -6.07
CA LEU A 80 -1.67 -11.00 -4.90
C LEU A 80 -2.33 -11.60 -3.65
N SER A 81 -1.53 -11.93 -2.66
CA SER A 81 -2.06 -12.36 -1.36
C SER A 81 -2.87 -11.22 -0.75
N PHE A 82 -4.16 -11.48 -0.52
CA PHE A 82 -5.07 -10.53 0.11
C PHE A 82 -4.55 -10.09 1.48
N ALA A 83 -4.04 -11.03 2.29
CA ALA A 83 -3.50 -10.73 3.61
C ALA A 83 -2.31 -9.74 3.54
N TRP A 84 -1.36 -9.97 2.64
CA TRP A 84 -0.23 -9.05 2.45
C TRP A 84 -0.68 -7.69 1.93
N SER A 85 -1.66 -7.66 1.03
CA SER A 85 -2.23 -6.41 0.51
C SER A 85 -2.94 -5.60 1.61
N ALA A 86 -3.70 -6.28 2.49
CA ALA A 86 -4.39 -5.66 3.62
C ALA A 86 -3.40 -5.12 4.67
N ILE A 87 -2.37 -5.91 5.02
CA ILE A 87 -1.30 -5.47 5.93
C ILE A 87 -0.58 -4.25 5.34
N GLY A 88 -0.23 -4.28 4.05
CA GLY A 88 0.40 -3.15 3.36
C GLY A 88 -0.46 -1.89 3.39
N TYR A 89 -1.75 -2.02 3.10
CA TYR A 89 -2.71 -0.92 3.16
C TYR A 89 -2.79 -0.29 4.55
N LEU A 90 -2.97 -1.11 5.60
CA LEU A 90 -3.01 -0.64 6.98
C LEU A 90 -1.69 0.02 7.41
N GLY A 91 -0.56 -0.54 6.99
CA GLY A 91 0.77 0.03 7.25
C GLY A 91 0.95 1.41 6.63
N ILE A 92 0.51 1.60 5.37
CA ILE A 92 0.58 2.89 4.70
C ILE A 92 -0.36 3.90 5.38
N LEU A 93 -1.59 3.51 5.73
CA LEU A 93 -2.50 4.40 6.46
C LEU A 93 -1.92 4.84 7.80
N ALA A 94 -1.37 3.90 8.57
CA ALA A 94 -0.71 4.19 9.84
C ALA A 94 0.46 5.17 9.63
N PHE A 95 1.31 4.91 8.64
CA PHE A 95 2.42 5.78 8.28
C PHE A 95 1.97 7.21 7.92
N LEU A 96 0.93 7.36 7.09
CA LEU A 96 0.40 8.68 6.70
C LEU A 96 -0.14 9.43 7.91
N TRP A 97 -0.89 8.74 8.79
CA TRP A 97 -1.45 9.31 10.02
C TRP A 97 -0.38 9.74 11.02
N VAL A 98 0.67 8.92 11.19
CA VAL A 98 1.82 9.28 12.03
C VAL A 98 2.47 10.54 11.49
N ASN A 99 2.73 10.64 10.19
CA ASN A 99 3.31 11.84 9.59
C ASN A 99 2.44 13.10 9.75
N LEU A 100 1.11 12.94 9.85
CA LEU A 100 0.21 14.08 10.08
C LEU A 100 0.28 14.59 11.54
N ARG A 101 0.44 13.68 12.50
CA ARG A 101 0.34 14.00 13.95
C ARG A 101 1.69 14.18 14.64
N LEU A 102 2.76 13.58 14.12
CA LEU A 102 4.07 13.59 14.75
C LEU A 102 4.72 14.99 14.77
N PRO A 103 4.75 15.77 13.66
CA PRO A 103 5.35 17.12 13.69
C PRO A 103 4.71 18.08 14.72
N PRO A 104 3.37 18.22 14.81
CA PRO A 104 2.77 19.09 15.82
C PRO A 104 2.97 18.59 17.25
N PHE A 105 3.17 17.29 17.46
CA PHE A 105 3.45 16.73 18.79
C PHE A 105 4.87 17.10 19.25
N LEU A 106 5.86 16.96 18.36
CA LEU A 106 7.24 17.35 18.64
C LEU A 106 7.39 18.85 18.89
N ASN A 107 6.71 19.69 18.11
CA ASN A 107 6.72 21.14 18.30
C ASN A 107 6.08 21.59 19.61
N ARG A 108 5.20 20.79 20.23
CA ARG A 108 4.62 21.12 21.54
C ARG A 108 5.59 20.80 22.68
N MET A 109 6.26 19.65 22.61
CA MET A 109 7.27 19.25 23.60
C MET A 109 8.41 20.27 23.68
N ASP A 110 8.91 20.73 22.53
CA ASP A 110 10.01 21.70 22.45
C ASP A 110 9.66 23.07 23.09
N ASN A 111 8.37 23.44 23.11
CA ASN A 111 7.90 24.66 23.78
C ASN A 111 7.63 24.47 25.29
N GLU A 112 7.35 23.24 25.74
CA GLU A 112 7.15 22.92 27.15
C GLU A 112 8.49 22.85 27.90
N ASP A 113 9.57 22.40 27.24
CA ASP A 113 10.92 22.35 27.82
C ASP A 113 11.61 23.73 27.88
N ALA A 114 11.04 24.76 27.24
CA ALA A 114 11.59 26.11 27.18
C ALA A 114 11.06 27.06 28.29
N HIS A 115 10.17 26.59 29.15
CA HIS A 115 9.53 27.35 30.24
C HIS A 115 9.85 26.78 31.62
#